data_AF-A0A923LKG8-F1
#
_entry.id   AF-A0A923LKG8-F1
#
_cell.length_a   1.000
_cell.length_b   1.000
_cell.length_c   1.000
_cell.angle_alpha   90.00
_cell.angle_beta   90.00
_cell.angle_gamma   90.00
#
_symmetry.space_group_name_H-M   'P 1'
#
loop_
_entity.id
_entity.type
_entity.pdbx_description
1 polymer ?
#
loop_
_entity_poly.entity_id
_entity_poly.type
_entity_poly.pdbx_seq_one_letter_code
_entity_poly.pdbx_strand_id
1 'polypeptide(L)'
;MIVDDSMKFCNLLAQMIKEANLSNVKFYTALGIKKPYFYDILSGKVNPPPPDRQIAMLRLLKPKPEEIALFFDLAAQERNEVPADIAKTLENKDLCRELRNGIDYEKLLKNGEYKNER
;
A
#
# COMPACT_ATOMS: atom_id res chain seq x y z
N MET A 1 -14.95 1.77 10.61
CA MET A 1 -15.00 0.55 9.77
C MET A 1 -14.48 -0.60 10.63
N ILE A 2 -15.12 -1.77 10.62
CA ILE A 2 -14.52 -2.97 11.20
C ILE A 2 -13.54 -3.47 10.12
N VAL A 3 -12.25 -3.24 10.34
CA VAL A 3 -11.19 -3.83 9.53
C VAL A 3 -11.13 -5.29 9.93
N ASP A 4 -11.56 -6.17 9.03
CA ASP A 4 -11.38 -7.62 9.15
C ASP A 4 -10.04 -7.97 8.50
N ASP A 5 -9.27 -8.86 9.11
CA ASP A 5 -7.96 -9.33 8.60
C ASP A 5 -8.06 -10.00 7.21
N SER A 6 -9.29 -10.26 6.74
CA SER A 6 -9.58 -10.76 5.39
C SER A 6 -9.71 -9.68 4.30
N MET A 7 -9.69 -8.39 4.67
CA MET A 7 -9.89 -7.29 3.73
C MET A 7 -8.75 -7.22 2.71
N LYS A 8 -9.08 -7.35 1.42
CA LYS A 8 -8.12 -7.23 0.31
C LYS A 8 -8.04 -5.81 -0.23
N PHE A 9 -6.88 -5.46 -0.76
CA PHE A 9 -6.64 -4.17 -1.43
C PHE A 9 -7.67 -3.88 -2.53
N CYS A 10 -8.00 -4.89 -3.35
CA CYS A 10 -8.95 -4.72 -4.46
C CYS A 10 -10.37 -4.33 -3.98
N ASN A 11 -10.82 -4.87 -2.84
CA ASN A 11 -12.12 -4.56 -2.27
C ASN A 11 -12.16 -3.12 -1.75
N LEU A 12 -11.11 -2.71 -1.03
CA LEU A 12 -10.98 -1.34 -0.55
C LEU A 12 -10.92 -0.34 -1.71
N LEU A 13 -10.09 -0.61 -2.73
CA LEU A 13 -9.98 0.25 -3.91
C LEU A 13 -11.34 0.40 -4.63
N ALA A 14 -12.08 -0.70 -4.82
CA ALA A 14 -13.40 -0.66 -5.45
C ALA A 14 -14.38 0.20 -4.64
N GLN A 15 -14.34 0.10 -3.31
CA GLN A 15 -15.14 0.93 -2.42
C GLN A 15 -14.77 2.42 -2.53
N MET A 16 -13.48 2.75 -2.44
CA MET A 16 -13.02 4.14 -2.50
C MET A 16 -13.35 4.80 -3.85
N ILE A 17 -13.27 4.07 -4.96
CA ILE A 17 -13.67 4.59 -6.29
C ILE A 17 -15.16 4.97 -6.29
N LYS A 18 -16.01 4.15 -5.69
CA LYS A 18 -17.44 4.39 -5.55
C LYS A 18 -17.72 5.61 -4.67
N GLU A 19 -17.05 5.73 -3.53
CA GLU A 19 -17.19 6.84 -2.59
C GLU A 19 -16.70 8.17 -3.18
N ALA A 20 -15.65 8.13 -3.99
CA ALA A 20 -15.17 9.28 -4.76
C ALA A 20 -16.12 9.70 -5.90
N ASN A 21 -17.23 8.98 -6.10
CA ASN A 21 -18.20 9.18 -7.19
C ASN A 21 -17.53 9.21 -8.58
N LEU A 22 -16.51 8.37 -8.77
CA LEU A 22 -15.77 8.22 -10.03
C LEU A 22 -16.26 6.98 -10.78
N SER A 23 -16.46 7.11 -12.09
CA SER A 23 -16.63 5.93 -12.92
C SER A 23 -15.29 5.21 -13.09
N ASN A 24 -15.32 3.89 -13.19
CA ASN A 24 -14.14 3.08 -13.48
C ASN A 24 -13.39 3.59 -14.72
N VAL A 25 -14.12 3.96 -15.78
CA VAL A 25 -13.55 4.53 -17.01
C VAL A 25 -12.76 5.81 -16.74
N LYS A 26 -13.36 6.76 -16.00
CA LYS A 26 -12.70 8.01 -15.65
C LYS A 26 -11.45 7.75 -14.80
N PHE A 27 -11.55 6.80 -13.86
CA PHE A 27 -10.48 6.47 -12.93
C PHE A 27 -9.23 5.94 -13.64
N TYR A 28 -9.34 4.84 -14.41
CA TYR A 28 -8.16 4.28 -15.08
C TYR A 28 -7.64 5.18 -16.20
N THR A 29 -8.51 5.94 -16.87
CA THR A 29 -8.09 6.89 -17.92
C THR A 29 -7.27 8.04 -17.32
N ALA A 30 -7.72 8.62 -16.21
CA ALA A 30 -6.98 9.69 -15.53
C ALA A 30 -5.60 9.24 -15.03
N LEU A 31 -5.43 7.96 -14.73
CA LEU A 31 -4.17 7.37 -14.29
C LEU A 31 -3.31 6.84 -15.45
N GLY A 32 -3.80 6.87 -16.70
CA GLY A 32 -3.13 6.26 -17.85
C GLY A 32 -2.98 4.73 -17.72
N ILE A 33 -3.87 4.10 -16.94
CA ILE A 33 -3.91 2.65 -16.74
C ILE A 33 -4.72 2.02 -17.86
N LYS A 34 -4.17 0.97 -18.49
CA LYS A 34 -4.91 0.21 -19.52
C LYS A 34 -6.10 -0.51 -18.90
N LYS A 35 -7.25 -0.48 -19.58
CA LYS A 35 -8.50 -1.11 -19.12
C LYS A 35 -8.31 -2.56 -18.63
N PRO A 36 -7.62 -3.48 -19.34
CA PRO A 36 -7.44 -4.85 -18.84
C PRO A 36 -6.72 -4.90 -17.50
N TYR A 37 -5.61 -4.17 -17.36
CA TYR A 37 -4.82 -4.12 -16.14
C TYR A 37 -5.63 -3.54 -14.95
N PHE A 38 -6.48 -2.53 -15.20
CA PHE A 38 -7.36 -2.00 -14.16
C PHE A 38 -8.32 -3.05 -13.60
N TYR A 39 -8.94 -3.87 -14.45
CA TYR A 39 -9.85 -4.92 -13.99
C TYR A 39 -9.09 -6.12 -13.39
N ASP A 40 -7.85 -6.38 -13.81
CA ASP A 40 -6.98 -7.34 -13.14
C ASP A 40 -6.68 -6.88 -11.69
N ILE A 41 -6.46 -5.58 -11.46
CA ILE A 41 -6.30 -5.02 -10.10
C ILE A 41 -7.59 -5.20 -9.29
N LEU A 42 -8.75 -4.79 -9.83
CA LEU A 42 -10.03 -4.88 -9.11
C LEU A 42 -10.49 -6.32 -8.85
N SER A 43 -10.01 -7.30 -9.60
CA SER A 43 -10.27 -8.72 -9.34
C SER A 43 -9.26 -9.35 -8.38
N GLY A 44 -8.21 -8.62 -7.98
CA GLY A 44 -7.13 -9.15 -7.14
C GLY A 44 -6.28 -10.21 -7.86
N LYS A 45 -6.31 -10.25 -9.19
CA LYS A 45 -5.53 -11.20 -10.01
C LYS A 45 -4.04 -10.81 -10.09
N VAL A 46 -3.76 -9.52 -9.96
CA VAL A 46 -2.41 -8.96 -9.92
C VAL A 46 -2.20 -8.28 -8.58
N ASN A 47 -0.94 -8.20 -8.16
CA ASN A 47 -0.57 -7.46 -6.97
C ASN A 47 -0.99 -5.98 -7.10
N PRO A 48 -1.20 -5.30 -5.96
CA PRO A 48 -1.43 -3.87 -5.92
C PRO A 48 -0.41 -3.09 -6.77
N PRO A 49 -0.80 -1.94 -7.37
CA PRO A 49 0.10 -1.12 -8.18
C PRO A 49 1.38 -0.70 -7.44
N PRO A 50 2.46 -0.30 -8.12
CA PRO A 50 3.67 0.18 -7.47
C PRO A 50 3.45 1.50 -6.71
N PRO A 51 4.35 1.88 -5.78
CA PRO A 51 4.22 3.06 -4.91
C PRO A 51 3.76 4.36 -5.58
N ASP A 52 4.40 4.77 -6.68
CA ASP A 52 4.03 6.01 -7.39
C ASP A 52 2.58 5.97 -7.92
N ARG A 53 2.12 4.78 -8.33
CA ARG A 53 0.74 4.58 -8.80
C ARG A 53 -0.24 4.56 -7.64
N GLN A 54 0.13 4.01 -6.49
CA GLN A 54 -0.67 4.08 -5.26
C GLN A 54 -0.91 5.55 -4.85
N ILE A 55 0.16 6.36 -4.83
CA ILE A 55 0.06 7.80 -4.50
C ILE A 55 -0.82 8.54 -5.53
N ALA A 56 -0.66 8.25 -6.82
CA ALA A 56 -1.49 8.86 -7.86
C ALA A 56 -2.97 8.49 -7.73
N MET A 57 -3.29 7.25 -7.34
CA MET A 57 -4.67 6.82 -7.04
C MET A 57 -5.26 7.64 -5.90
N LEU A 58 -4.55 7.78 -4.77
CA LEU A 58 -5.06 8.52 -3.61
C LEU A 58 -5.28 10.01 -3.90
N ARG A 59 -4.43 10.64 -4.73
CA ARG A 59 -4.65 12.03 -5.20
C ARG A 59 -5.97 12.19 -5.95
N LEU A 60 -6.40 11.16 -6.66
CA LEU A 60 -7.65 11.15 -7.41
C LEU A 60 -8.85 10.79 -6.52
N LEU A 61 -8.68 9.85 -5.60
CA LEU A 61 -9.72 9.36 -4.69
C LEU A 61 -10.07 10.36 -3.58
N LYS A 62 -9.08 11.15 -3.11
CA LYS A 62 -9.21 12.10 -1.99
C LYS A 62 -9.94 11.51 -0.77
N PRO A 63 -9.48 10.36 -0.26
CA PRO A 63 -10.16 9.67 0.84
C PRO A 63 -9.88 10.34 2.19
N LYS A 64 -10.49 9.82 3.25
CA LYS A 64 -10.25 10.31 4.61
C LYS A 64 -8.88 9.85 5.13
N PRO A 65 -8.27 10.55 6.10
CA PRO A 65 -6.95 10.20 6.64
C PRO A 65 -6.83 8.74 7.11
N GLU A 66 -7.87 8.20 7.74
CA GLU A 66 -7.90 6.81 8.22
C GLU A 66 -7.87 5.77 7.08
N GLU A 67 -8.39 6.10 5.91
CA GLU A 67 -8.41 5.22 4.73
C GLU A 67 -7.07 5.24 3.98
N ILE A 68 -6.29 6.32 4.13
CA ILE A 68 -4.98 6.47 3.48
C ILE A 68 -3.99 5.42 4.01
N ALA A 69 -3.87 5.31 5.34
CA ALA A 69 -2.96 4.35 5.96
C ALA A 69 -3.36 2.91 5.61
N LEU A 70 -4.65 2.57 5.78
CA LEU A 70 -5.16 1.25 5.42
C LEU A 70 -4.92 0.89 3.96
N PHE A 71 -5.05 1.85 3.04
CA PHE A 71 -4.76 1.65 1.62
C PHE A 71 -3.31 1.24 1.38
N PHE A 72 -2.35 1.92 2.02
CA PHE A 72 -0.94 1.60 1.88
C PHE A 72 -0.56 0.29 2.58
N ASP A 73 -1.14 0.01 3.75
CA ASP A 73 -0.91 -1.23 4.50
C ASP A 73 -1.37 -2.46 3.72
N LEU A 74 -2.61 -2.45 3.18
CA LEU A 74 -3.12 -3.55 2.36
C LEU A 74 -2.30 -3.72 1.07
N ALA A 75 -1.89 -2.61 0.45
CA ALA A 75 -1.05 -2.66 -0.74
C ALA A 75 0.31 -3.31 -0.45
N ALA A 76 0.93 -2.94 0.67
CA ALA A 76 2.21 -3.45 1.11
C ALA A 76 2.15 -4.92 1.53
N GLN A 77 1.11 -5.31 2.27
CA GLN A 77 0.89 -6.69 2.69
C GLN A 77 0.82 -7.65 1.50
N GLU A 78 0.02 -7.32 0.48
CA GLU A 78 -0.11 -8.17 -0.72
C GLU A 78 1.15 -8.15 -1.62
N ARG A 79 1.97 -7.09 -1.54
CA ARG A 79 3.25 -7.00 -2.26
C ARG A 79 4.44 -7.57 -1.49
N ASN A 80 4.28 -7.88 -0.20
CA ASN A 80 5.36 -8.18 0.73
C ASN A 80 6.44 -7.08 0.73
N GLU A 81 5.99 -5.82 0.80
CA GLU A 81 6.82 -4.61 0.78
C GLU A 81 6.53 -3.74 2.01
N VAL A 82 7.29 -2.64 2.17
CA VAL A 82 6.96 -1.58 3.15
C VAL A 82 5.84 -0.69 2.56
N PRO A 83 4.86 -0.23 3.37
CA PRO A 83 3.88 0.78 2.95
C PRO A 83 4.51 1.96 2.22
N ALA A 84 3.93 2.36 1.09
CA ALA A 84 4.57 3.31 0.18
C ALA A 84 4.75 4.71 0.79
N ASP A 85 3.84 5.15 1.65
CA ASP A 85 3.96 6.37 2.44
C ASP A 85 5.12 6.32 3.44
N ILE A 86 5.28 5.20 4.15
CA ILE A 86 6.40 4.98 5.07
C ILE A 86 7.71 4.94 4.28
N ALA A 87 7.78 4.16 3.19
CA ALA A 87 8.95 4.10 2.33
C ALA A 87 9.35 5.49 1.81
N LYS A 88 8.36 6.30 1.39
CA LYS A 88 8.60 7.69 0.95
C LYS A 88 9.12 8.57 2.08
N THR A 89 8.58 8.41 3.28
CA THR A 89 9.00 9.16 4.47
C THR A 89 10.44 8.81 4.88
N LEU A 90 10.84 7.54 4.72
CA LEU A 90 12.20 7.05 4.97
C LEU A 90 13.25 7.52 3.95
N GLU A 91 12.89 8.26 2.91
CA GLU A 91 13.87 8.98 2.08
C GLU A 91 14.57 10.10 2.88
N ASN A 92 13.96 10.55 3.98
CA ASN A 92 14.57 11.51 4.89
C ASN A 92 15.68 10.84 5.74
N LYS A 93 16.93 11.20 5.46
CA LYS A 93 18.11 10.65 6.14
C LYS A 93 18.16 10.96 7.63
N ASP A 94 17.64 12.11 8.06
CA ASP A 94 17.64 12.49 9.47
C ASP A 94 16.66 11.64 10.26
N LEU A 95 15.48 11.37 9.70
CA LEU A 95 14.52 10.43 10.28
C LEU A 95 15.12 9.02 10.36
N CYS A 96 15.80 8.55 9.31
CA CYS A 96 16.50 7.27 9.39
C CYS A 96 17.56 7.25 10.50
N ARG A 97 18.26 8.35 10.73
CA ARG A 97 19.25 8.45 11.81
C ARG A 97 18.58 8.37 13.18
N GLU A 98 17.47 9.07 13.35
CA GLU A 98 16.67 9.02 14.58
C GLU A 98 16.17 7.60 14.86
N LEU A 99 15.57 6.95 13.86
CA LEU A 99 15.09 5.56 13.99
C LEU A 99 16.22 4.60 14.35
N ARG A 100 17.41 4.74 13.74
CA ARG A 100 18.58 3.91 14.04
C ARG A 100 19.05 4.01 15.48
N ASN A 101 18.85 5.14 16.15
CA ASN A 101 19.22 5.30 17.56
C ASN A 101 18.34 4.45 18.48
N GLY A 102 17.11 4.11 18.04
CA GLY A 102 16.18 3.25 18.77
C GLY A 102 16.33 1.76 18.46
N ILE A 103 17.23 1.36 17.54
CA ILE A 103 17.41 -0.04 17.16
C ILE A 103 18.41 -0.71 18.09
N ASP A 104 17.97 -1.77 18.76
CA ASP A 104 18.86 -2.73 19.42
C ASP A 104 19.43 -3.70 18.37
N TYR A 105 20.63 -3.40 17.88
CA TYR A 105 21.30 -4.22 16.88
C TYR A 105 21.72 -5.59 17.41
N GLU A 106 22.01 -5.72 18.70
CA GLU A 106 22.34 -7.02 19.29
C GLU A 106 21.14 -7.96 19.22
N LYS A 107 19.95 -7.47 19.58
CA LYS A 107 18.71 -8.23 19.45
C LYS A 107 18.35 -8.51 17.98
N LEU A 108 18.50 -7.51 17.11
CA LEU A 108 18.18 -7.65 15.68
C LEU A 108 19.04 -8.73 15.00
N LEU A 109 20.36 -8.74 15.28
CA LEU A 109 21.31 -9.65 14.65
C LEU A 109 21.22 -11.07 15.22
N LYS A 110 20.90 -11.24 16.51
CA LYS A 110 20.69 -12.56 17.13
C LYS A 110 19.47 -13.30 16.58
N ASN A 111 18.41 -12.58 16.21
CA ASN A 111 17.21 -13.18 15.61
C ASN A 111 17.46 -13.74 14.19
N GLY A 112 18.62 -13.46 13.57
CA GLY A 112 19.02 -14.03 12.28
C GLY A 112 19.41 -15.51 12.32
N GLU A 113 19.51 -16.13 13.50
CA GLU A 113 19.91 -17.54 13.66
C GLU A 113 18.77 -18.55 13.53
N TYR A 114 17.50 -18.10 13.49
CA TYR A 114 16.37 -18.99 13.19
C TYR A 114 16.30 -19.26 11.69
N LYS A 115 16.99 -20.31 11.26
CA LYS A 115 16.72 -20.98 9.99
C LYS A 115 15.24 -21.36 9.96
N ASN A 116 14.52 -20.87 8.95
CA ASN A 116 13.26 -21.46 8.54
C ASN A 116 13.55 -22.91 8.10
N GLU A 117 13.42 -23.85 9.04
CA GLU A 117 13.25 -25.26 8.69
C GLU A 117 11.91 -25.39 7.96
N ARG A 118 11.97 -26.06 6.81
CA ARG A 118 10.93 -26.19 5.81
C ARG A 118 9.72 -26.99 6.28
#